data_AF-A0A832EKE3-F1
#
_entry.id   AF-A0A832EKE3-F1
#
_cell.length_a   1.000
_cell.length_b   1.000
_cell.length_c   1.000
_cell.angle_alpha   90.00
_cell.angle_beta   90.00
_cell.angle_gamma   90.00
#
_symmetry.space_group_name_H-M   'P 1'
#
loop_
_entity.id
_entity.type
_entity.pdbx_description
1 polymer ?
#
loop_
_entity_poly.entity_id
_entity_poly.type
_entity_poly.pdbx_seq_one_letter_code
_entity_poly.pdbx_strand_id
1 'polypeptide(L)'
;MMSPAGVDPASGAVVGSVWEATRNPLWNPLNLHRFLANIAYGGAIVGAYAAYRFLAAQKDSERAHYDWMGYVSNFIAVAGFLPLPFAGYWLMAEIYAYSQQMGITAMGGILAWLFIIQAVLIGTLLLAVNYYLWCGLGRTDEGQRFAKWIKYIAVVIVGGFLVWVTPHSLILTPQEIQALGGTHHKLLGPLGIMPAKNTAVNLMLVFTFLSFQLFYRSSRKPTVSWAPIGNGLIVALYVIGVLNIVGAGIYGYITPTVYKVGASVPQVFTTLTIIVASAIIDGFMLRGATAAKVHWGRMSTRSQYALFVLPVVFTWLMALMGYIRSSLRTHWHVYTIMKDNSPEAYIPTIGEAGNIITVITLMFMLLIVFIFWLSQIGGTKQPDPGGGRGAGS
;
A
#
# COMPACT_ATOMS: atom_id res chain seq x y z
N MET A 1 -10.35 -23.34 2.78
CA MET A 1 -8.96 -23.82 2.51
C MET A 1 -8.00 -23.47 3.63
N MET A 2 -7.73 -22.20 3.94
CA MET A 2 -6.81 -21.83 5.04
C MET A 2 -7.43 -21.98 6.43
N SER A 3 -8.72 -21.67 6.55
CA SER A 3 -9.48 -21.79 7.80
C SER A 3 -10.77 -22.56 7.51
N PRO A 4 -10.73 -23.89 7.32
CA PRO A 4 -11.95 -24.67 7.17
C PRO A 4 -12.90 -24.50 8.38
N ALA A 5 -14.20 -24.48 8.09
CA ALA A 5 -15.30 -24.45 9.05
C ALA A 5 -16.46 -25.28 8.49
N GLY A 6 -17.29 -25.88 9.35
CA GLY A 6 -18.37 -26.77 8.93
C GLY A 6 -17.90 -28.10 8.31
N VAL A 7 -16.70 -28.56 8.67
CA VAL A 7 -16.10 -29.81 8.17
C VAL A 7 -15.69 -30.66 9.38
N ASP A 8 -15.97 -31.96 9.33
CA ASP A 8 -15.51 -32.91 10.34
C ASP A 8 -14.00 -33.15 10.19
N PRO A 9 -13.18 -32.91 11.22
CA PRO A 9 -11.73 -33.03 11.11
C PRO A 9 -11.21 -34.45 10.83
N ALA A 10 -11.95 -35.49 11.23
CA ALA A 10 -11.51 -36.87 11.09
C ALA A 10 -11.82 -37.45 9.71
N SER A 11 -13.03 -37.24 9.22
CA SER A 11 -13.50 -37.76 7.93
C SER A 11 -13.28 -36.78 6.76
N GLY A 12 -13.10 -35.49 7.04
CA GLY A 12 -13.10 -34.44 6.02
C GLY A 12 -14.48 -34.16 5.40
N ALA A 13 -15.54 -34.79 5.91
CA ALA A 13 -16.89 -34.60 5.41
C ALA A 13 -17.40 -33.20 5.75
N VAL A 14 -18.08 -32.56 4.79
CA VAL A 14 -18.80 -31.30 5.05
C VAL A 14 -20.06 -31.65 5.86
N VAL A 15 -20.02 -31.32 7.16
CA VAL A 15 -21.10 -31.61 8.12
C VAL A 15 -21.90 -30.36 8.47
N GLY A 16 -21.35 -29.17 8.20
CA GLY A 16 -22.02 -27.89 8.37
C GLY A 16 -22.81 -27.45 7.14
N SER A 17 -23.53 -26.37 7.29
CA SER A 17 -24.22 -25.71 6.18
C SER A 17 -23.22 -25.05 5.21
N VAL A 18 -23.65 -24.81 3.97
CA VAL A 18 -22.89 -24.01 2.99
C VAL A 18 -22.50 -22.65 3.58
N TRP A 19 -23.38 -22.04 4.37
CA TRP A 19 -23.12 -20.76 5.00
C TRP A 19 -21.97 -20.82 6.02
N GLU A 20 -21.90 -21.88 6.83
CA GLU A 20 -20.80 -22.08 7.78
C GLU A 20 -19.46 -22.31 7.08
N ALA A 21 -19.47 -23.06 5.97
CA ALA A 21 -18.26 -23.27 5.16
C ALA A 21 -17.76 -21.98 4.49
N THR A 22 -18.69 -21.14 4.02
CA THR A 22 -18.37 -19.84 3.40
C THR A 22 -17.91 -18.81 4.42
N ARG A 23 -18.66 -18.61 5.51
CA ARG A 23 -18.37 -17.60 6.55
C ARG A 23 -17.36 -18.10 7.58
N ASN A 24 -16.26 -18.66 7.08
CA ASN A 24 -15.15 -19.09 7.92
C ASN A 24 -14.39 -17.89 8.53
N PRO A 25 -13.54 -18.11 9.55
CA PRO A 25 -12.87 -17.04 10.30
C PRO A 25 -12.13 -16.01 9.44
N LEU A 26 -11.53 -16.44 8.32
CA LEU A 26 -10.75 -15.55 7.46
C LEU A 26 -11.57 -14.90 6.34
N TRP A 27 -12.86 -15.20 6.19
CA TRP A 27 -13.70 -14.70 5.09
C TRP A 27 -13.72 -13.17 5.01
N ASN A 28 -14.16 -12.51 6.07
CA ASN A 28 -14.28 -11.05 6.12
C ASN A 28 -12.92 -10.33 6.02
N PRO A 29 -11.92 -10.62 6.86
CA PRO A 29 -10.65 -9.89 6.82
C PRO A 29 -9.92 -10.09 5.48
N LEU A 30 -9.98 -11.29 4.89
CA LEU A 30 -9.35 -11.54 3.59
C LEU A 30 -10.06 -10.77 2.46
N ASN A 31 -11.39 -10.78 2.44
CA ASN A 31 -12.15 -10.06 1.42
C ASN A 31 -11.95 -8.54 1.52
N LEU A 32 -11.94 -7.97 2.73
CA LEU A 32 -11.64 -6.55 2.92
C LEU A 32 -10.23 -6.20 2.40
N HIS A 33 -9.22 -6.99 2.78
CA HIS A 33 -7.85 -6.77 2.33
C HIS A 33 -7.74 -6.86 0.80
N ARG A 34 -8.37 -7.87 0.17
CA ARG A 34 -8.37 -8.03 -1.29
C ARG A 34 -9.10 -6.91 -2.01
N PHE A 35 -10.24 -6.46 -1.47
CA PHE A 35 -11.01 -5.36 -2.03
C PHE A 35 -10.17 -4.08 -2.09
N LEU A 36 -9.55 -3.71 -0.97
CA LEU A 36 -8.66 -2.54 -0.88
C LEU A 36 -7.43 -2.69 -1.80
N ALA A 37 -6.81 -3.88 -1.82
CA ALA A 37 -5.66 -4.16 -2.68
C ALA A 37 -6.02 -4.04 -4.18
N ASN A 38 -7.21 -4.49 -4.58
CA ASN A 38 -7.66 -4.38 -5.96
C ASN A 38 -7.93 -2.93 -6.39
N ILE A 39 -8.47 -2.09 -5.49
CA ILE A 39 -8.60 -0.65 -5.74
C ILE A 39 -7.22 -0.02 -5.94
N ALA A 40 -6.29 -0.31 -5.03
CA ALA A 40 -4.93 0.21 -5.08
C ALA A 40 -4.23 -0.19 -6.39
N TYR A 41 -4.35 -1.47 -6.75
CA TYR A 41 -3.75 -2.04 -7.94
C TYR A 41 -4.38 -1.50 -9.23
N GLY A 42 -5.70 -1.39 -9.30
CA GLY A 42 -6.40 -0.78 -10.43
C GLY A 42 -5.94 0.66 -10.68
N GLY A 43 -5.84 1.46 -9.61
CA GLY A 43 -5.25 2.80 -9.68
C GLY A 43 -3.82 2.79 -10.23
N ALA A 44 -2.97 1.85 -9.80
CA ALA A 44 -1.61 1.72 -10.29
C ALA A 44 -1.52 1.34 -11.78
N ILE A 45 -2.34 0.39 -12.26
CA ILE A 45 -2.39 0.00 -13.69
C ILE A 45 -2.80 1.21 -14.56
N VAL A 46 -3.87 1.91 -14.17
CA VAL A 46 -4.35 3.09 -14.92
C VAL A 46 -3.32 4.22 -14.87
N GLY A 47 -2.62 4.38 -13.74
CA GLY A 47 -1.54 5.34 -13.59
C GLY A 47 -0.35 5.06 -14.52
N ALA A 48 0.00 3.79 -14.71
CA ALA A 48 1.06 3.41 -15.64
C ALA A 48 0.64 3.57 -17.10
N TYR A 49 -0.64 3.34 -17.43
CA TYR A 49 -1.17 3.69 -18.75
C TYR A 49 -1.08 5.19 -19.00
N ALA A 50 -1.49 6.00 -18.01
CA ALA A 50 -1.40 7.45 -18.09
C ALA A 50 0.05 7.91 -18.27
N ALA A 51 1.01 7.33 -17.53
CA ALA A 51 2.43 7.60 -17.68
C ALA A 51 2.95 7.24 -19.09
N TYR A 52 2.60 6.06 -19.59
CA TYR A 52 2.97 5.61 -20.94
C TYR A 52 2.44 6.59 -22.00
N ARG A 53 1.17 6.96 -21.92
CA ARG A 53 0.53 7.89 -22.87
C ARG A 53 1.07 9.32 -22.73
N PHE A 54 1.35 9.78 -21.52
CA PHE A 54 1.97 11.09 -21.27
C PHE A 54 3.33 11.19 -21.95
N LEU A 55 4.16 10.14 -21.84
CA LEU A 55 5.49 10.09 -22.45
C LEU A 55 5.45 10.01 -23.97
N ALA A 56 4.43 9.35 -24.54
CA ALA A 56 4.24 9.24 -25.99
C ALA A 56 3.54 10.46 -26.62
N ALA A 57 2.87 11.29 -25.81
CA ALA A 57 2.05 12.40 -26.29
C ALA A 57 2.87 13.46 -27.05
N GLN A 58 2.42 13.78 -28.27
CA GLN A 58 3.02 14.80 -29.13
C GLN A 58 2.35 16.16 -28.97
N LYS A 59 1.09 16.19 -28.52
CA LYS A 59 0.31 17.41 -28.31
C LYS A 59 0.23 17.77 -26.83
N ASP A 60 0.29 19.07 -26.54
CA ASP A 60 0.18 19.55 -25.16
C ASP A 60 -1.18 19.24 -24.53
N SER A 61 -2.26 19.24 -25.31
CA SER A 61 -3.60 18.87 -24.83
C SER A 61 -3.69 17.40 -24.41
N GLU A 62 -3.07 16.50 -25.16
CA GLU A 62 -2.98 15.06 -24.80
C GLU A 62 -2.13 14.88 -23.56
N ARG A 63 -0.98 15.56 -23.49
CA ARG A 63 -0.10 15.51 -22.33
C ARG A 63 -0.82 16.03 -21.07
N ALA A 64 -1.61 17.08 -21.18
CA ALA A 64 -2.45 17.60 -20.10
C ALA A 64 -3.51 16.60 -19.65
N HIS A 65 -4.18 15.92 -20.59
CA HIS A 65 -5.17 14.89 -20.27
C HIS A 65 -4.55 13.71 -19.50
N TYR A 66 -3.43 13.16 -19.98
CA TYR A 66 -2.77 12.04 -19.32
C TYR A 66 -2.10 12.43 -18.01
N ASP A 67 -1.71 13.70 -17.84
CA ASP A 67 -1.28 14.21 -16.55
C ASP A 67 -2.42 14.19 -15.51
N TRP A 68 -3.60 14.66 -15.90
CA TRP A 68 -4.80 14.58 -15.07
C TRP A 68 -5.15 13.13 -14.73
N MET A 69 -5.12 12.25 -15.73
CA MET A 69 -5.38 10.83 -15.55
C MET A 69 -4.40 10.21 -14.55
N GLY A 70 -3.10 10.46 -14.72
CA GLY A 70 -2.07 9.97 -13.80
C GLY A 70 -2.26 10.46 -12.37
N TYR A 71 -2.71 11.71 -12.19
CA TYR A 71 -3.02 12.25 -10.87
C TYR A 71 -4.22 11.54 -10.21
N VAL A 72 -5.32 11.39 -10.95
CA VAL A 72 -6.53 10.70 -10.45
C VAL A 72 -6.21 9.24 -10.13
N SER A 73 -5.47 8.56 -11.00
CA SER A 73 -5.02 7.19 -10.79
C SER A 73 -4.14 7.03 -9.56
N ASN A 74 -3.17 7.93 -9.34
CA ASN A 74 -2.33 7.94 -8.14
C ASN A 74 -3.16 8.18 -6.87
N PHE A 75 -4.16 9.06 -6.93
CA PHE A 75 -5.09 9.27 -5.82
C PHE A 75 -5.90 8.01 -5.50
N ILE A 76 -6.47 7.33 -6.51
CA ILE A 76 -7.20 6.07 -6.34
C ILE A 76 -6.29 4.99 -5.76
N ALA A 77 -5.08 4.86 -6.29
CA ALA A 77 -4.09 3.88 -5.83
C ALA A 77 -3.83 4.05 -4.34
N VAL A 78 -3.64 5.30 -3.90
CA VAL A 78 -3.34 5.61 -2.50
C VAL A 78 -4.56 5.53 -1.60
N ALA A 79 -5.74 5.93 -2.07
CA ALA A 79 -6.98 5.78 -1.32
C ALA A 79 -7.27 4.31 -1.00
N GLY A 80 -7.01 3.38 -1.94
CA GLY A 80 -7.09 1.95 -1.69
C GLY A 80 -5.96 1.42 -0.80
N PHE A 81 -4.76 1.98 -0.94
CA PHE A 81 -3.57 1.52 -0.24
C PHE A 81 -3.45 2.00 1.22
N LEU A 82 -3.82 3.23 1.55
CA LEU A 82 -3.72 3.79 2.91
C LEU A 82 -4.37 2.89 3.99
N PRO A 83 -5.59 2.35 3.81
CA PRO A 83 -6.19 1.44 4.77
C PRO A 83 -5.67 0.00 4.69
N LEU A 84 -4.91 -0.35 3.66
CA LEU A 84 -4.51 -1.73 3.36
C LEU A 84 -3.61 -2.36 4.44
N PRO A 85 -2.60 -1.67 5.02
CA PRO A 85 -1.84 -2.18 6.14
C PRO A 85 -2.73 -2.58 7.32
N PHE A 86 -3.78 -1.82 7.60
CA PHE A 86 -4.71 -2.10 8.70
C PHE A 86 -5.57 -3.34 8.43
N ALA A 87 -6.10 -3.47 7.22
CA ALA A 87 -6.79 -4.69 6.79
C ALA A 87 -5.85 -5.91 6.85
N GLY A 88 -4.55 -5.71 6.56
CA GLY A 88 -3.52 -6.74 6.72
C GLY A 88 -3.27 -7.13 8.18
N TYR A 89 -3.19 -6.16 9.10
CA TYR A 89 -3.06 -6.43 10.52
C TYR A 89 -4.27 -7.18 11.09
N TRP A 90 -5.48 -6.80 10.69
CA TRP A 90 -6.68 -7.52 11.07
C TRP A 90 -6.64 -8.96 10.54
N LEU A 91 -6.30 -9.16 9.26
CA LEU A 91 -6.14 -10.50 8.69
C LEU A 91 -5.12 -11.34 9.46
N MET A 92 -3.98 -10.77 9.83
CA MET A 92 -2.98 -11.50 10.62
C MET A 92 -3.46 -11.82 12.03
N ALA A 93 -4.15 -10.90 12.70
CA ALA A 93 -4.73 -11.16 14.01
C ALA A 93 -5.71 -12.34 13.98
N GLU A 94 -6.55 -12.41 12.95
CA GLU A 94 -7.52 -13.51 12.76
C GLU A 94 -6.82 -14.85 12.42
N ILE A 95 -5.72 -14.82 11.66
CA ILE A 95 -4.90 -16.04 11.44
C ILE A 95 -4.33 -16.54 12.76
N TYR A 96 -3.78 -15.65 13.59
CA TYR A 96 -3.24 -16.00 14.90
C TYR A 96 -4.30 -16.55 15.85
N ALA A 97 -5.49 -15.94 15.86
CA ALA A 97 -6.61 -16.39 16.67
C ALA A 97 -7.13 -17.77 16.23
N TYR A 98 -7.15 -18.03 14.93
CA TYR A 98 -7.56 -19.33 14.39
C TYR A 98 -6.52 -20.43 14.61
N SER A 99 -5.24 -20.15 14.37
CA SER A 99 -4.14 -21.10 14.60
C SER A 99 -2.86 -20.36 14.99
N GLN A 100 -2.43 -20.56 16.24
CA GLN A 100 -1.14 -20.05 16.72
C GLN A 100 0.02 -20.58 15.88
N GLN A 101 -0.06 -21.83 15.41
CA GLN A 101 0.95 -22.42 14.55
C GLN A 101 1.06 -21.66 13.22
N MET A 102 -0.06 -21.38 12.53
CA MET A 102 -0.02 -20.58 11.30
C MET A 102 0.51 -19.17 11.55
N GLY A 103 0.11 -18.54 12.66
CA GLY A 103 0.63 -17.23 13.05
C GLY A 103 2.15 -17.23 13.24
N ILE A 104 2.66 -18.17 14.04
CA ILE A 104 4.11 -18.34 14.29
C ILE A 104 4.85 -18.66 12.98
N THR A 105 4.31 -19.51 12.12
CA THR A 105 4.89 -19.78 10.80
C THR A 105 4.92 -18.53 9.91
N ALA A 106 3.90 -17.68 9.99
CA ALA A 106 3.82 -16.44 9.19
C ALA A 106 4.89 -15.41 9.61
N MET A 107 4.97 -15.11 10.90
CA MET A 107 5.83 -14.01 11.40
C MET A 107 7.15 -14.48 12.01
N GLY A 108 7.37 -15.79 12.11
CA GLY A 108 8.59 -16.42 12.59
C GLY A 108 9.34 -17.16 11.49
N GLY A 109 10.60 -17.51 11.77
CA GLY A 109 11.41 -18.35 10.89
C GLY A 109 11.66 -17.76 9.49
N ILE A 110 11.56 -18.60 8.46
CA ILE A 110 11.93 -18.25 7.08
C ILE A 110 10.93 -17.30 6.42
N LEU A 111 9.63 -17.41 6.71
CA LEU A 111 8.60 -16.55 6.09
C LEU A 111 8.67 -15.10 6.61
N ALA A 112 9.23 -14.88 7.82
CA ALA A 112 9.45 -13.53 8.35
C ALA A 112 10.31 -12.66 7.42
N TRP A 113 11.28 -13.25 6.72
CA TRP A 113 12.10 -12.53 5.73
C TRP A 113 11.30 -12.09 4.50
N LEU A 114 10.25 -12.81 4.13
CA LEU A 114 9.33 -12.38 3.07
C LEU A 114 8.57 -11.12 3.49
N PHE A 115 8.25 -10.94 4.77
CA PHE A 115 7.69 -9.69 5.29
C PHE A 115 8.70 -8.52 5.28
N ILE A 116 10.00 -8.80 5.37
CA ILE A 116 11.04 -7.78 5.15
C ILE A 116 11.07 -7.35 3.67
N ILE A 117 11.01 -8.32 2.75
CA ILE A 117 10.88 -8.00 1.31
C ILE A 117 9.57 -7.22 1.06
N GLN A 118 8.48 -7.60 1.71
CA GLN A 118 7.22 -6.86 1.67
C GLN A 118 7.42 -5.40 2.10
N ALA A 119 8.14 -5.14 3.19
CA ALA A 119 8.44 -3.79 3.66
C ALA A 119 9.26 -3.00 2.62
N VAL A 120 10.21 -3.63 1.92
CA VAL A 120 10.96 -3.01 0.80
C VAL A 120 10.01 -2.54 -0.30
N LEU A 121 9.08 -3.39 -0.72
CA LEU A 121 8.11 -3.07 -1.78
C LEU A 121 7.17 -1.94 -1.35
N ILE A 122 6.61 -2.03 -0.14
CA ILE A 122 5.69 -1.02 0.38
C ILE A 122 6.42 0.32 0.56
N GLY A 123 7.65 0.32 1.07
CA GLY A 123 8.49 1.52 1.13
C GLY A 123 8.74 2.13 -0.25
N THR A 124 9.00 1.29 -1.26
CA THR A 124 9.16 1.71 -2.66
C THR A 124 7.88 2.35 -3.22
N LEU A 125 6.71 1.75 -2.96
CA LEU A 125 5.41 2.31 -3.36
C LEU A 125 5.20 3.69 -2.74
N LEU A 126 5.42 3.81 -1.43
CA LEU A 126 5.27 5.06 -0.71
C LEU A 126 6.21 6.14 -1.24
N LEU A 127 7.49 5.82 -1.47
CA LEU A 127 8.44 6.76 -2.05
C LEU A 127 8.04 7.19 -3.47
N ALA A 128 7.62 6.25 -4.33
CA ALA A 128 7.22 6.54 -5.71
C ALA A 128 5.97 7.43 -5.77
N VAL A 129 4.93 7.11 -4.99
CA VAL A 129 3.71 7.90 -4.84
C VAL A 129 4.04 9.32 -4.38
N ASN A 130 4.84 9.45 -3.33
CA ASN A 130 5.17 10.75 -2.76
C ASN A 130 6.02 11.56 -3.74
N TYR A 131 7.01 10.95 -4.38
CA TYR A 131 7.84 11.59 -5.38
C TYR A 131 7.01 12.12 -6.55
N TYR A 132 6.03 11.35 -7.03
CA TYR A 132 5.09 11.81 -8.05
C TYR A 132 4.34 13.09 -7.61
N LEU A 133 3.81 13.11 -6.39
CA LEU A 133 3.10 14.28 -5.84
C LEU A 133 4.02 15.49 -5.65
N TRP A 134 5.24 15.27 -5.20
CA TRP A 134 6.23 16.31 -4.98
C TRP A 134 6.62 16.98 -6.30
N CYS A 135 6.84 16.21 -7.36
CA CYS A 135 6.96 16.75 -8.71
C CYS A 135 5.70 17.51 -9.13
N GLY A 136 4.53 17.00 -8.76
CA GLY A 136 3.23 17.62 -8.98
C GLY A 136 3.12 19.03 -8.41
N LEU A 137 3.73 19.35 -7.26
CA LEU A 137 3.68 20.70 -6.71
C LEU A 137 4.21 21.75 -7.70
N GLY A 138 5.22 21.41 -8.50
CA GLY A 138 5.78 22.29 -9.52
C GLY A 138 4.81 22.72 -10.63
N ARG A 139 3.66 22.05 -10.77
CA ARG A 139 2.63 22.39 -11.78
C ARG A 139 1.52 23.31 -11.26
N THR A 140 1.63 23.78 -10.02
CA THR A 140 0.64 24.66 -9.37
C THR A 140 1.26 25.99 -8.97
N ASP A 141 0.53 27.10 -9.16
CA ASP A 141 1.05 28.45 -8.87
C ASP A 141 1.49 28.61 -7.40
N GLU A 142 0.78 27.99 -6.45
CA GLU A 142 1.11 28.03 -5.02
C GLU A 142 2.00 26.86 -4.56
N GLY A 143 2.49 26.04 -5.49
CA GLY A 143 3.27 24.84 -5.18
C GLY A 143 4.54 25.13 -4.38
N GLN A 144 5.22 26.25 -4.69
CA GLN A 144 6.46 26.64 -4.03
C GLN A 144 6.29 26.86 -2.52
N ARG A 145 5.13 27.38 -2.09
CA ARG A 145 4.80 27.56 -0.67
C ARG A 145 4.84 26.25 0.10
N PHE A 146 4.42 25.16 -0.54
CA PHE A 146 4.33 23.83 0.06
C PHE A 146 5.60 23.00 -0.16
N ALA A 147 6.32 23.23 -1.27
CA ALA A 147 7.53 22.49 -1.62
C ALA A 147 8.62 22.53 -0.52
N LYS A 148 8.70 23.63 0.23
CA LYS A 148 9.65 23.77 1.36
C LYS A 148 9.50 22.70 2.45
N TRP A 149 8.32 22.08 2.55
CA TRP A 149 8.04 21.03 3.55
C TRP A 149 8.43 19.63 3.09
N ILE A 150 8.63 19.41 1.78
CA ILE A 150 8.94 18.09 1.21
C ILE A 150 10.14 17.44 1.92
N LYS A 151 11.20 18.20 2.19
CA LYS A 151 12.41 17.66 2.84
C LYS A 151 12.13 17.00 4.20
N TYR A 152 11.20 17.56 4.99
CA TYR A 152 10.85 16.99 6.29
C TYR A 152 9.99 15.74 6.13
N ILE A 153 9.05 15.76 5.17
CA ILE A 153 8.25 14.59 4.82
C ILE A 153 9.15 13.45 4.36
N ALA A 154 10.14 13.75 3.50
CA ALA A 154 11.09 12.77 3.00
C ALA A 154 11.94 12.15 4.12
N VAL A 155 12.40 12.95 5.09
CA VAL A 155 13.12 12.44 6.27
C VAL A 155 12.26 11.46 7.07
N VAL A 156 10.98 11.76 7.30
CA VAL A 156 10.08 10.85 8.02
C VAL A 156 9.82 9.57 7.22
N ILE A 157 9.58 9.66 5.91
CA ILE A 157 9.33 8.49 5.07
C ILE A 157 10.57 7.60 4.98
N VAL A 158 11.74 8.17 4.72
CA VAL A 158 13.00 7.41 4.62
C VAL A 158 13.40 6.85 5.98
N GLY A 159 13.32 7.63 7.06
CA GLY A 159 13.61 7.17 8.42
C GLY A 159 12.67 6.03 8.84
N GLY A 160 11.37 6.18 8.60
CA GLY A 160 10.38 5.13 8.83
C GLY A 160 10.67 3.88 7.98
N PHE A 161 11.03 4.05 6.72
CA PHE A 161 11.40 2.94 5.84
C PHE A 161 12.60 2.15 6.38
N LEU A 162 13.66 2.83 6.82
CA LEU A 162 14.85 2.20 7.39
C LEU A 162 14.55 1.44 8.68
N VAL A 163 13.69 1.99 9.56
CA VAL A 163 13.21 1.26 10.74
C VAL A 163 12.41 0.04 10.31
N TRP A 164 11.50 0.20 9.35
CA TRP A 164 10.57 -0.86 8.99
C TRP A 164 11.27 -2.05 8.32
N VAL A 165 12.28 -1.82 7.49
CA VAL A 165 13.07 -2.88 6.83
C VAL A 165 14.04 -3.59 7.78
N THR A 166 14.27 -3.05 8.98
CA THR A 166 15.20 -3.66 9.93
C THR A 166 14.67 -5.06 10.37
N PRO A 167 15.45 -6.15 10.17
CA PRO A 167 15.04 -7.48 10.59
C PRO A 167 15.21 -7.67 12.10
N HIS A 168 14.31 -8.42 12.73
CA HIS A 168 14.47 -8.84 14.12
C HIS A 168 15.27 -10.13 14.24
N SER A 169 14.99 -11.08 13.34
CA SER A 169 15.59 -12.41 13.29
C SER A 169 16.68 -12.43 12.21
N LEU A 170 17.94 -12.50 12.63
CA LEU A 170 19.08 -12.62 11.71
C LEU A 170 19.35 -14.10 11.41
N ILE A 171 19.69 -14.40 10.16
CA ILE A 171 20.20 -15.73 9.77
C ILE A 171 21.70 -15.68 10.03
N LEU A 172 22.13 -16.22 11.18
CA LEU A 172 23.50 -16.17 11.64
C LEU A 172 24.09 -17.58 11.74
N THR A 173 25.35 -17.71 11.39
CA THR A 173 26.19 -18.87 11.70
C THR A 173 26.50 -18.92 13.20
N PRO A 174 26.90 -20.08 13.75
CA PRO A 174 27.28 -20.20 15.16
C PRO A 174 28.39 -19.22 15.58
N GLN A 175 29.36 -18.98 14.68
CA GLN A 175 30.46 -18.05 14.90
C GLN A 175 29.97 -16.60 15.01
N GLU A 176 29.03 -16.21 14.15
CA GLU A 176 28.42 -14.88 14.20
C GLU A 176 27.58 -14.67 15.46
N ILE A 177 26.84 -15.68 15.92
CA ILE A 177 26.09 -15.63 17.18
C ILE A 177 27.05 -15.38 18.36
N GLN A 178 28.19 -16.06 18.38
CA GLN A 178 29.21 -15.88 19.40
C GLN A 178 29.81 -14.47 19.36
N ALA A 179 30.11 -13.94 18.16
CA ALA A 179 30.63 -12.60 17.97
C ALA A 179 29.62 -11.50 18.35
N LEU A 180 28.33 -11.71 18.07
CA LEU A 180 27.25 -10.78 18.40
C LEU A 180 26.94 -10.75 19.91
N GLY A 181 27.31 -11.82 20.63
CA GLY A 181 26.93 -12.05 22.02
C GLY A 181 25.45 -12.43 22.17
N GLY A 182 24.84 -13.05 21.14
CA GLY A 182 23.43 -13.46 21.14
C GLY A 182 22.83 -13.59 19.74
N THR A 183 21.54 -13.92 19.67
CA THR A 183 20.79 -14.10 18.40
C THR A 183 20.24 -12.79 17.82
N HIS A 184 20.36 -11.67 18.54
CA HIS A 184 19.83 -10.36 18.16
C HIS A 184 20.87 -9.26 18.33
N HIS A 185 20.91 -8.33 17.37
CA HIS A 185 21.80 -7.17 17.44
C HIS A 185 21.32 -6.17 18.50
N LYS A 186 22.20 -5.72 19.39
CA LYS A 186 21.84 -4.83 20.52
C LYS A 186 21.13 -3.55 20.09
N LEU A 187 21.62 -2.91 19.02
CA LEU A 187 21.06 -1.65 18.51
C LEU A 187 19.90 -1.81 17.51
N LEU A 188 19.96 -2.81 16.63
CA LEU A 188 19.00 -2.99 15.53
C LEU A 188 17.84 -3.92 15.92
N GLY A 189 18.07 -4.85 16.86
CA GLY A 189 17.05 -5.76 17.37
C GLY A 189 15.79 -5.04 17.87
N PRO A 190 15.91 -3.95 18.67
CA PRO A 190 14.76 -3.13 19.07
C PRO A 190 14.01 -2.48 17.90
N LEU A 191 14.69 -2.11 16.81
CA LEU A 191 14.03 -1.56 15.61
C LEU A 191 13.30 -2.64 14.81
N GLY A 192 13.71 -3.90 14.95
CA GLY A 192 13.09 -5.04 14.29
C GLY A 192 11.76 -5.51 14.89
N ILE A 193 11.39 -5.06 16.11
CA ILE A 193 10.15 -5.54 16.76
C ILE A 193 8.90 -4.76 16.32
N MET A 194 7.73 -5.38 16.51
CA MET A 194 6.43 -4.86 16.09
C MET A 194 6.14 -3.41 16.52
N PRO A 195 6.44 -2.96 17.76
CA PRO A 195 6.24 -1.56 18.14
C PRO A 195 6.94 -0.57 17.22
N ALA A 196 8.22 -0.79 16.92
CA ALA A 196 9.01 0.07 16.03
C ALA A 196 8.43 0.10 14.61
N LYS A 197 8.14 -1.08 14.06
CA LYS A 197 7.59 -1.24 12.70
C LYS A 197 6.22 -0.58 12.57
N ASN A 198 5.36 -0.73 13.57
CA ASN A 198 4.03 -0.12 13.58
C ASN A 198 4.11 1.41 13.67
N THR A 199 4.99 1.94 14.51
CA THR A 199 5.20 3.40 14.58
C THR A 199 5.74 3.94 13.26
N ALA A 200 6.73 3.27 12.67
CA ALA A 200 7.29 3.65 11.38
C ALA A 200 6.22 3.68 10.28
N VAL A 201 5.44 2.61 10.08
CA VAL A 201 4.43 2.58 9.03
C VAL A 201 3.34 3.62 9.24
N ASN A 202 2.86 3.83 10.47
CA ASN A 202 1.81 4.81 10.75
C ASN A 202 2.30 6.24 10.45
N LEU A 203 3.53 6.58 10.84
CA LEU A 203 4.12 7.88 10.49
C LEU A 203 4.30 8.02 8.96
N MET A 204 4.77 6.99 8.27
CA MET A 204 4.90 7.02 6.81
C MET A 204 3.55 7.24 6.12
N LEU A 205 2.47 6.61 6.60
CA LEU A 205 1.12 6.78 6.06
C LEU A 205 0.57 8.19 6.31
N VAL A 206 0.71 8.71 7.54
CA VAL A 206 0.31 10.08 7.91
C VAL A 206 1.03 11.12 7.04
N PHE A 207 2.34 10.97 6.87
CA PHE A 207 3.14 11.91 6.08
C PHE A 207 2.95 11.75 4.56
N THR A 208 2.57 10.56 4.10
CA THR A 208 2.10 10.36 2.72
C THR A 208 0.77 11.06 2.47
N PHE A 209 -0.18 10.94 3.39
CA PHE A 209 -1.42 11.69 3.32
C PHE A 209 -1.17 13.21 3.38
N LEU A 210 -0.21 13.66 4.20
CA LEU A 210 0.22 15.06 4.22
C LEU A 210 0.69 15.52 2.83
N SER A 211 1.50 14.74 2.10
CA SER A 211 1.89 15.09 0.72
C SER A 211 0.67 15.29 -0.20
N PHE A 212 -0.34 14.43 -0.10
CA PHE A 212 -1.61 14.61 -0.83
C PHE A 212 -2.32 15.89 -0.42
N GLN A 213 -2.42 16.13 0.88
CA GLN A 213 -3.11 17.29 1.42
C GLN A 213 -2.44 18.59 0.97
N LEU A 214 -1.10 18.64 1.00
CA LEU A 214 -0.32 19.77 0.51
C LEU A 214 -0.54 20.01 -0.99
N PHE A 215 -0.54 18.94 -1.80
CA PHE A 215 -0.84 19.04 -3.22
C PHE A 215 -2.29 19.50 -3.48
N TYR A 216 -3.25 18.94 -2.76
CA TYR A 216 -4.67 19.30 -2.88
C TYR A 216 -4.90 20.78 -2.55
N ARG A 217 -4.19 21.29 -1.54
CA ARG A 217 -4.21 22.71 -1.13
C ARG A 217 -3.40 23.62 -2.03
N SER A 218 -2.38 23.13 -2.75
CA SER A 218 -1.58 23.96 -3.66
C SER A 218 -2.36 24.47 -4.88
N SER A 219 -3.54 23.88 -5.13
CA SER A 219 -4.45 24.29 -6.21
C SER A 219 -5.65 25.12 -5.72
N ARG A 220 -5.77 25.44 -4.42
CA ARG A 220 -6.97 26.06 -3.83
C ARG A 220 -6.64 27.06 -2.73
N LYS A 221 -7.28 28.23 -2.76
CA LYS A 221 -7.19 29.24 -1.69
C LYS A 221 -8.51 29.32 -0.91
N PRO A 222 -8.52 29.10 0.42
CA PRO A 222 -9.75 29.16 1.20
C PRO A 222 -10.33 30.58 1.22
N THR A 223 -11.65 30.69 1.13
CA THR A 223 -12.42 31.95 1.15
C THR A 223 -13.25 32.12 2.41
N VAL A 224 -13.38 31.07 3.22
CA VAL A 224 -14.14 31.08 4.47
C VAL A 224 -13.40 31.80 5.59
N SER A 225 -14.13 32.53 6.43
CA SER A 225 -13.55 33.34 7.53
C SER A 225 -12.86 32.51 8.62
N TRP A 226 -13.31 31.27 8.83
CA TRP A 226 -12.74 30.36 9.83
C TRP A 226 -11.51 29.59 9.35
N ALA A 227 -11.00 29.86 8.13
CA ALA A 227 -9.83 29.18 7.59
C ALA A 227 -8.59 29.20 8.52
N PRO A 228 -8.27 30.28 9.27
CA PRO A 228 -7.18 30.25 10.25
C PRO A 228 -7.40 29.20 11.34
N ILE A 229 -8.63 29.09 11.86
CA ILE A 229 -9.02 28.12 12.88
C ILE A 229 -8.92 26.70 12.31
N GLY A 230 -9.45 26.46 11.10
CA GLY A 230 -9.39 25.16 10.43
C GLY A 230 -7.95 24.69 10.19
N ASN A 231 -7.06 25.59 9.77
CA ASN A 231 -5.63 25.31 9.65
C ASN A 231 -5.00 24.98 11.01
N GLY A 232 -5.34 25.72 12.07
CA GLY A 232 -4.88 25.44 13.42
C GLY A 232 -5.31 24.06 13.91
N LEU A 233 -6.57 23.68 13.68
CA LEU A 233 -7.10 22.35 14.02
C LEU A 233 -6.37 21.23 13.28
N ILE A 234 -6.12 21.38 11.98
CA ILE A 234 -5.38 20.38 11.20
C ILE A 234 -3.95 20.25 11.72
N VAL A 235 -3.24 21.35 11.98
CA VAL A 235 -1.90 21.29 12.57
C VAL A 235 -1.94 20.59 13.93
N ALA A 236 -2.91 20.90 14.78
CA ALA A 236 -3.09 20.23 16.07
C ALA A 236 -3.33 18.72 15.91
N LEU A 237 -4.17 18.31 14.95
CA LEU A 237 -4.41 16.88 14.64
C LEU A 237 -3.11 16.16 14.29
N TYR A 238 -2.27 16.73 13.42
CA TYR A 238 -0.99 16.13 13.07
C TYR A 238 -0.04 16.09 14.28
N VAL A 239 0.11 17.18 15.02
CA VAL A 239 1.05 17.25 16.15
C VAL A 239 0.64 16.28 17.26
N ILE A 240 -0.61 16.35 17.72
CA ILE A 240 -1.13 15.48 18.78
C ILE A 240 -1.12 14.02 18.30
N GLY A 241 -1.53 13.79 17.06
CA GLY A 241 -1.58 12.46 16.47
C GLY A 241 -0.20 11.81 16.34
N VAL A 242 0.82 12.56 15.90
CA VAL A 242 2.20 12.07 15.84
C VAL A 242 2.73 11.77 17.25
N LEU A 243 2.49 12.65 18.23
CA LEU A 243 2.87 12.39 19.62
C LEU A 243 2.20 11.12 20.17
N ASN A 244 0.93 10.91 19.85
CA ASN A 244 0.21 9.71 20.26
C ASN A 244 0.74 8.44 19.58
N ILE A 245 1.01 8.47 18.27
CA ILE A 245 1.59 7.34 17.54
C ILE A 245 2.95 6.95 18.13
N VAL A 246 3.82 7.92 18.38
CA VAL A 246 5.14 7.70 18.98
C VAL A 246 5.00 7.20 20.42
N GLY A 247 4.14 7.82 21.23
CA GLY A 247 3.91 7.42 22.62
C GLY A 247 3.36 5.99 22.74
N ALA A 248 2.39 5.62 21.90
CA ALA A 248 1.88 4.24 21.83
C ALA A 248 2.95 3.25 21.35
N GLY A 249 3.83 3.67 20.43
CA GLY A 249 5.02 2.93 20.04
C GLY A 249 5.95 2.63 21.21
N ILE A 250 6.32 3.67 21.98
CA ILE A 250 7.18 3.56 23.17
C ILE A 250 6.53 2.64 24.21
N TYR A 251 5.23 2.80 24.47
CA TYR A 251 4.47 1.92 25.37
C TYR A 251 4.49 0.45 24.90
N GLY A 252 4.49 0.21 23.59
CA GLY A 252 4.61 -1.13 23.01
C GLY A 252 5.91 -1.85 23.36
N TYR A 253 7.01 -1.14 23.66
CA TYR A 253 8.27 -1.77 24.08
C TYR A 253 8.18 -2.39 25.47
N ILE A 254 7.42 -1.77 26.37
CA ILE A 254 7.25 -2.22 27.77
C ILE A 254 6.06 -3.15 27.98
N THR A 255 5.25 -3.36 26.94
CA THR A 255 4.09 -4.26 26.97
C THR A 255 4.52 -5.73 26.80
N PRO A 256 3.91 -6.70 27.50
CA PRO A 256 4.20 -8.13 27.28
C PRO A 256 3.95 -8.55 25.82
N THR A 257 4.79 -9.45 25.30
CA THR A 257 4.80 -9.82 23.86
C THR A 257 3.44 -10.26 23.33
N VAL A 258 2.63 -10.96 24.13
CA VAL A 258 1.28 -11.42 23.75
C VAL A 258 0.32 -10.25 23.45
N TYR A 259 0.52 -9.10 24.09
CA TYR A 259 -0.34 -7.92 23.92
C TYR A 259 0.27 -6.85 22.99
N LYS A 260 1.52 -7.03 22.52
CA LYS A 260 2.21 -6.05 21.65
C LYS A 260 1.47 -5.80 20.33
N VAL A 261 0.74 -6.79 19.82
CA VAL A 261 -0.09 -6.63 18.62
C VAL A 261 -1.27 -5.69 18.91
N GLY A 262 -1.87 -5.76 20.09
CA GLY A 262 -2.96 -4.87 20.51
C GLY A 262 -2.53 -3.40 20.64
N ALA A 263 -1.27 -3.14 20.99
CA ALA A 263 -0.69 -1.80 21.03
C ALA A 263 -0.61 -1.11 19.65
N SER A 264 -0.87 -1.83 18.56
CA SER A 264 -1.03 -1.24 17.22
C SER A 264 -2.36 -0.52 17.04
N VAL A 265 -3.44 -0.97 17.69
CA VAL A 265 -4.81 -0.46 17.48
C VAL A 265 -4.92 1.04 17.73
N PRO A 266 -4.37 1.60 18.83
CA PRO A 266 -4.39 3.05 19.04
C PRO A 266 -3.64 3.82 17.95
N GLN A 267 -2.51 3.30 17.46
CA GLN A 267 -1.74 3.94 16.39
C GLN A 267 -2.55 3.98 15.08
N VAL A 268 -3.20 2.87 14.75
CA VAL A 268 -4.08 2.77 13.56
C VAL A 268 -5.24 3.77 13.66
N PHE A 269 -5.93 3.78 14.80
CA PHE A 269 -7.06 4.66 15.03
C PHE A 269 -6.67 6.13 14.91
N THR A 270 -5.53 6.51 15.49
CA THR A 270 -4.97 7.85 15.37
C THR A 270 -4.63 8.21 13.93
N THR A 271 -3.97 7.32 13.18
CA THR A 271 -3.67 7.54 11.75
C THR A 271 -4.93 7.77 10.93
N LEU A 272 -5.95 6.92 11.09
CA LEU A 272 -7.23 7.06 10.38
C LEU A 272 -7.95 8.35 10.78
N THR A 273 -7.90 8.72 12.06
CA THR A 273 -8.51 9.96 12.55
C THR A 273 -7.83 11.18 11.95
N ILE A 274 -6.49 11.23 11.89
CA ILE A 274 -5.77 12.32 11.21
C ILE A 274 -6.23 12.42 9.75
N ILE A 275 -6.25 11.30 9.02
CA ILE A 275 -6.61 11.26 7.60
C ILE A 275 -8.04 11.75 7.40
N VAL A 276 -9.01 11.13 8.08
CA VAL A 276 -10.43 11.39 7.89
C VAL A 276 -10.81 12.79 8.40
N ALA A 277 -10.42 13.15 9.62
CA ALA A 277 -10.78 14.45 10.19
C ALA A 277 -10.13 15.60 9.41
N SER A 278 -8.84 15.46 9.02
CA SER A 278 -8.18 16.50 8.22
C SER A 278 -8.78 16.64 6.83
N ALA A 279 -9.16 15.53 6.18
CA ALA A 279 -9.85 15.55 4.89
C ALA A 279 -11.24 16.20 4.99
N ILE A 280 -12.00 15.92 6.07
CA ILE A 280 -13.30 16.54 6.32
C ILE A 280 -13.15 18.04 6.54
N ILE A 281 -12.21 18.46 7.41
CA ILE A 281 -11.95 19.88 7.67
C ILE A 281 -11.55 20.58 6.37
N ASP A 282 -10.67 19.98 5.56
CA ASP A 282 -10.30 20.52 4.25
C ASP A 282 -11.48 20.61 3.28
N GLY A 283 -12.32 19.59 3.23
CA GLY A 283 -13.51 19.57 2.39
C GLY A 283 -14.46 20.73 2.69
N PHE A 284 -14.66 21.06 3.97
CA PHE A 284 -15.47 22.21 4.37
C PHE A 284 -14.72 23.54 4.21
N MET A 285 -13.45 23.60 4.57
CA MET A 285 -12.65 24.83 4.53
C MET A 285 -12.39 25.31 3.11
N LEU A 286 -12.25 24.39 2.16
CA LEU A 286 -11.96 24.68 0.76
C LEU A 286 -13.24 24.71 -0.10
N ARG A 287 -14.42 24.67 0.51
CA ARG A 287 -15.68 24.83 -0.20
C ARG A 287 -15.79 26.26 -0.72
N GLY A 288 -15.99 26.41 -2.04
CA GLY A 288 -15.99 27.73 -2.68
C GLY A 288 -14.61 28.40 -2.71
N ALA A 289 -13.53 27.63 -2.53
CA ALA A 289 -12.16 28.13 -2.65
C ALA A 289 -11.89 28.68 -4.05
N THR A 290 -11.09 29.74 -4.13
CA THR A 290 -10.58 30.23 -5.41
C THR A 290 -9.59 29.22 -5.97
N ALA A 291 -9.83 28.75 -7.19
CA ALA A 291 -8.94 27.82 -7.87
C ALA A 291 -7.64 28.53 -8.28
N ALA A 292 -6.50 28.05 -7.80
CA ALA A 292 -5.21 28.40 -8.39
C ALA A 292 -5.04 27.58 -9.68
N LYS A 293 -4.35 28.14 -10.68
CA LYS A 293 -4.21 27.47 -11.97
C LYS A 293 -3.32 26.23 -11.81
N VAL A 294 -3.84 25.08 -12.24
CA VAL A 294 -3.06 23.85 -12.38
C VAL A 294 -2.63 23.76 -13.85
N HIS A 295 -1.33 23.78 -14.10
CA HIS A 295 -0.75 23.70 -15.43
C HIS A 295 -0.55 22.23 -15.81
N TRP A 296 -1.64 21.55 -16.12
CA TRP A 296 -1.63 20.15 -16.58
C TRP A 296 -0.69 19.98 -17.78
N GLY A 297 0.05 18.87 -17.80
CA GLY A 297 1.00 18.54 -18.86
C GLY A 297 2.44 18.97 -18.57
N ARG A 298 2.67 19.72 -17.48
CA ARG A 298 4.00 20.18 -17.04
C ARG A 298 4.72 19.24 -16.07
N MET A 299 4.23 18.01 -15.91
CA MET A 299 4.92 17.00 -15.12
C MET A 299 6.25 16.60 -15.76
N SER A 300 7.23 16.28 -14.92
CA SER A 300 8.53 15.80 -15.39
C SER A 300 8.44 14.38 -15.97
N THR A 301 9.36 14.01 -16.85
CA THR A 301 9.52 12.60 -17.29
C THR A 301 9.77 11.67 -16.11
N ARG A 302 10.57 12.12 -15.12
CA ARG A 302 10.94 11.33 -13.94
C ARG A 302 9.74 10.93 -13.10
N SER A 303 8.74 11.81 -12.98
CA SER A 303 7.50 11.48 -12.26
C SER A 303 6.67 10.42 -12.98
N GLN A 304 6.75 10.31 -14.30
CA GLN A 304 6.07 9.25 -15.04
C GLN A 304 6.71 7.88 -14.77
N TYR A 305 8.03 7.83 -14.62
CA TYR A 305 8.70 6.59 -14.17
C TYR A 305 8.24 6.17 -12.78
N ALA A 306 8.03 7.13 -11.86
CA ALA A 306 7.49 6.82 -10.54
C ALA A 306 6.07 6.23 -10.60
N LEU A 307 5.19 6.72 -11.48
CA LEU A 307 3.88 6.09 -11.73
C LEU A 307 4.01 4.68 -12.33
N PHE A 308 4.97 4.49 -13.24
CA PHE A 308 5.19 3.20 -13.90
C PHE A 308 5.77 2.14 -12.96
N VAL A 309 6.50 2.55 -11.91
CA VAL A 309 6.99 1.64 -10.86
C VAL A 309 5.83 1.04 -10.04
N LEU A 310 4.73 1.78 -9.85
CA LEU A 310 3.62 1.33 -9.00
C LEU A 310 3.05 -0.03 -9.40
N PRO A 311 2.60 -0.27 -10.66
CA PRO A 311 2.05 -1.57 -11.02
C PRO A 311 3.07 -2.69 -10.90
N VAL A 312 4.35 -2.46 -11.25
CA VAL A 312 5.42 -3.48 -11.13
C VAL A 312 5.53 -3.94 -9.68
N VAL A 313 5.63 -2.99 -8.76
CA VAL A 313 5.80 -3.28 -7.33
C VAL A 313 4.53 -3.90 -6.74
N PHE A 314 3.34 -3.44 -7.14
CA PHE A 314 2.08 -4.06 -6.71
C PHE A 314 1.91 -5.48 -7.24
N THR A 315 2.23 -5.77 -8.50
CA THR A 315 2.15 -7.13 -9.06
C THR A 315 3.06 -8.07 -8.28
N TRP A 316 4.31 -7.65 -8.03
CA TRP A 316 5.26 -8.43 -7.26
C TRP A 316 4.77 -8.64 -5.82
N LEU A 317 4.26 -7.59 -5.18
CA LEU A 317 3.69 -7.64 -3.82
C LEU A 317 2.48 -8.57 -3.73
N MET A 318 1.57 -8.55 -4.70
CA MET A 318 0.40 -9.43 -4.73
C MET A 318 0.80 -10.90 -4.87
N ALA A 319 1.79 -11.19 -5.72
CA ALA A 319 2.34 -12.52 -5.90
C ALA A 319 3.07 -13.01 -4.64
N LEU A 320 3.89 -12.15 -4.01
CA LEU A 320 4.55 -12.42 -2.72
C LEU A 320 3.51 -12.78 -1.63
N MET A 321 2.46 -11.97 -1.48
CA MET A 321 1.44 -12.22 -0.47
C MET A 321 0.58 -13.45 -0.79
N GLY A 322 0.39 -13.78 -2.07
CA GLY A 322 -0.20 -15.03 -2.52
C GLY A 322 0.63 -16.24 -2.10
N TYR A 323 1.93 -16.18 -2.33
CA TYR A 323 2.88 -17.21 -1.92
C TYR A 323 2.90 -17.38 -0.40
N ILE A 324 3.04 -16.30 0.39
CA ILE A 324 3.00 -16.37 1.86
C ILE A 324 1.74 -17.09 2.34
N ARG A 325 0.55 -16.66 1.88
CA ARG A 325 -0.73 -17.28 2.29
C ARG A 325 -0.83 -18.74 1.90
N SER A 326 -0.30 -19.13 0.74
CA SER A 326 -0.29 -20.55 0.35
C SER A 326 0.63 -21.35 1.26
N SER A 327 1.83 -20.84 1.54
CA SER A 327 2.84 -21.46 2.41
C SER A 327 2.39 -21.61 3.86
N LEU A 328 1.47 -20.77 4.36
CA LEU A 328 0.88 -20.92 5.69
C LEU A 328 0.14 -22.25 5.87
N ARG A 329 -0.39 -22.81 4.77
CA ARG A 329 -1.02 -24.14 4.81
C ARG A 329 0.01 -25.27 4.82
N THR A 330 1.30 -25.00 4.64
CA THR A 330 2.37 -26.00 4.63
C THR A 330 2.09 -27.14 3.64
N HIS A 331 1.95 -28.38 4.11
CA HIS A 331 1.65 -29.57 3.33
C HIS A 331 0.14 -29.89 3.28
N TRP A 332 -0.74 -28.89 3.42
CA TRP A 332 -2.19 -29.09 3.41
C TRP A 332 -2.85 -28.35 2.24
N HIS A 333 -3.69 -29.05 1.45
CA HIS A 333 -4.60 -28.40 0.50
C HIS A 333 -5.72 -27.68 1.25
N VAL A 334 -6.29 -28.34 2.26
CA VAL A 334 -7.21 -27.77 3.24
C VAL A 334 -6.57 -27.94 4.60
N TYR A 335 -6.24 -26.83 5.26
CA TYR A 335 -5.46 -26.82 6.51
C TYR A 335 -6.05 -27.80 7.54
N THR A 336 -5.21 -28.70 8.07
CA THR A 336 -5.56 -29.77 9.04
C THR A 336 -6.65 -30.77 8.61
N ILE A 337 -7.11 -30.75 7.36
CA ILE A 337 -8.17 -31.64 6.86
C ILE A 337 -7.66 -32.53 5.72
N MET A 338 -7.08 -31.91 4.68
CA MET A 338 -6.65 -32.61 3.48
C MET A 338 -5.15 -32.40 3.28
N LYS A 339 -4.36 -33.38 3.70
CA LYS A 339 -2.91 -33.39 3.55
C LYS A 339 -2.53 -33.69 2.10
N ASP A 340 -1.57 -32.94 1.59
CA ASP A 340 -0.90 -33.23 0.33
C ASP A 340 0.15 -34.33 0.58
N ASN A 341 -0.06 -35.49 -0.04
CA ASN A 341 0.83 -36.64 0.06
C ASN A 341 1.60 -36.87 -1.25
N SER A 342 1.55 -35.94 -2.20
CA SER A 342 2.31 -36.04 -3.44
C SER A 342 3.83 -35.98 -3.15
N PRO A 343 4.65 -36.66 -3.95
CA PRO A 343 6.12 -36.55 -3.84
C PRO A 343 6.63 -35.12 -3.99
N GLU A 344 5.88 -34.27 -4.69
CA GLU A 344 6.20 -32.87 -4.98
C GLU A 344 5.64 -31.89 -3.93
N ALA A 345 5.13 -32.38 -2.80
CA ALA A 345 4.62 -31.55 -1.71
C ALA A 345 5.77 -30.87 -0.94
N TYR A 346 6.18 -29.68 -1.37
CA TYR A 346 7.15 -28.85 -0.66
C TYR A 346 6.79 -27.37 -0.68
N ILE A 347 7.42 -26.61 0.21
CA ILE A 347 7.36 -25.14 0.20
C ILE A 347 8.59 -24.65 -0.57
N PRO A 348 8.42 -23.96 -1.71
CA PRO A 348 9.54 -23.36 -2.43
C PRO A 348 10.43 -22.53 -1.52
N THR A 349 11.73 -22.54 -1.74
CA THR A 349 12.64 -21.64 -1.02
C THR A 349 12.36 -20.17 -1.39
N ILE A 350 12.86 -19.23 -0.58
CA ILE A 350 12.70 -17.79 -0.86
C ILE A 350 13.27 -17.43 -2.24
N GLY A 351 14.41 -18.01 -2.61
CA GLY A 351 15.04 -17.78 -3.91
C GLY A 351 14.21 -18.29 -5.08
N GLU A 352 13.72 -19.52 -4.99
CA GLU A 352 12.84 -20.11 -6.01
C GLU A 352 11.54 -19.32 -6.16
N ALA A 353 10.88 -19.00 -5.05
CA ALA A 353 9.66 -18.19 -5.05
C ALA A 353 9.92 -16.81 -5.64
N GLY A 354 11.02 -16.14 -5.27
CA GLY A 354 11.41 -14.84 -5.79
C GLY A 354 11.64 -14.86 -7.31
N ASN A 355 12.29 -15.90 -7.83
CA ASN A 355 12.52 -16.07 -9.27
C ASN A 355 11.19 -16.26 -10.03
N ILE A 356 10.31 -17.14 -9.54
CA ILE A 356 9.00 -17.40 -10.16
C ILE A 356 8.14 -16.14 -10.15
N ILE A 357 8.06 -15.45 -9.00
CA ILE A 357 7.32 -14.19 -8.87
C ILE A 357 7.85 -13.16 -9.86
N THR A 358 9.18 -13.06 -10.02
CA THR A 358 9.80 -12.12 -10.95
C THR A 358 9.45 -12.46 -12.40
N VAL A 359 9.56 -13.72 -12.80
CA VAL A 359 9.17 -14.17 -14.16
C VAL A 359 7.71 -13.84 -14.45
N ILE A 360 6.80 -14.19 -13.54
CA ILE A 360 5.36 -13.89 -13.69
C ILE A 360 5.13 -12.39 -13.79
N THR A 361 5.81 -11.59 -12.96
CA THR A 361 5.69 -10.13 -12.98
C THR A 361 6.17 -9.55 -14.31
N LEU A 362 7.32 -9.99 -14.82
CA LEU A 362 7.86 -9.54 -16.11
C LEU A 362 6.96 -9.93 -17.28
N MET A 363 6.45 -11.17 -17.29
CA MET A 363 5.49 -11.61 -18.31
C MET A 363 4.23 -10.77 -18.28
N PHE A 364 3.66 -10.53 -17.10
CA PHE A 364 2.47 -9.69 -16.95
C PHE A 364 2.73 -8.23 -17.37
N MET A 365 3.87 -7.65 -17.00
CA MET A 365 4.25 -6.30 -17.42
C MET A 365 4.46 -6.20 -18.94
N LEU A 366 5.06 -7.21 -19.56
CA LEU A 366 5.20 -7.28 -21.02
C LEU A 366 3.83 -7.28 -21.70
N LEU A 367 2.89 -8.10 -21.21
CA LEU A 367 1.52 -8.13 -21.72
C LEU A 367 0.80 -6.77 -21.54
N ILE A 368 0.95 -6.13 -20.38
CA ILE A 368 0.38 -4.81 -20.12
C ILE A 368 0.93 -3.76 -21.09
N VAL A 369 2.25 -3.71 -21.27
CA VAL A 369 2.89 -2.77 -22.21
C VAL A 369 2.45 -3.05 -23.65
N PHE A 370 2.34 -4.33 -24.03
CA PHE A 370 1.82 -4.73 -25.33
C PHE A 370 0.37 -4.25 -25.54
N ILE A 371 -0.50 -4.41 -24.54
CA ILE A 371 -1.88 -3.89 -24.59
C ILE A 371 -1.90 -2.37 -24.69
N PHE A 372 -1.03 -1.67 -23.95
CA PHE A 372 -0.92 -0.22 -24.03
C PHE A 372 -0.51 0.26 -25.41
N TRP A 373 0.44 -0.43 -26.03
CA TRP A 373 0.86 -0.19 -27.41
C TRP A 373 -0.27 -0.48 -28.41
N LEU A 374 -0.96 -1.62 -28.29
CA LEU A 374 -2.10 -1.99 -29.14
C LEU A 374 -3.21 -0.93 -29.11
N SER A 375 -3.45 -0.32 -27.94
CA SER A 375 -4.42 0.77 -27.77
C SER A 375 -4.11 2.03 -28.60
N GLN A 376 -2.87 2.19 -29.08
CA GLN A 376 -2.49 3.30 -29.96
C GLN A 376 -2.87 3.04 -31.42
N ILE A 377 -2.91 1.78 -31.84
CA ILE A 377 -3.17 1.39 -33.24
C ILE A 377 -4.67 1.55 -33.59
N GLY A 378 -5.56 1.32 -32.61
CA GLY A 378 -7.02 1.45 -32.77
C GLY A 378 -7.54 2.90 -32.90
N GLY A 379 -6.67 3.90 -32.98
CA GLY A 379 -7.02 5.32 -33.10
C GLY A 379 -7.55 5.77 -34.47
N THR A 380 -7.98 4.84 -35.34
CA THR A 380 -8.71 5.18 -36.58
C THR A 380 -10.09 5.70 -36.21
N LYS A 381 -10.35 7.00 -36.47
CA LYS A 381 -11.62 7.68 -36.22
C LYS A 381 -12.80 6.84 -36.69
N GLN A 382 -13.72 6.50 -35.79
CA GLN A 382 -15.08 6.16 -36.21
C GLN A 382 -15.73 7.43 -36.80
N PRO A 383 -16.32 7.36 -38.01
CA PRO A 383 -17.09 8.46 -38.56
C PRO A 383 -18.24 8.83 -37.62
N ASP A 384 -18.49 10.12 -37.47
CA ASP A 384 -19.60 10.65 -36.69
C ASP A 384 -20.94 10.16 -37.28
N PRO A 385 -21.80 9.45 -36.52
CA PRO A 385 -23.09 8.97 -37.03
C PRO A 385 -24.10 10.09 -37.35
N GLY A 386 -23.76 11.37 -37.14
CA GLY A 386 -24.70 12.50 -37.22
C GLY A 386 -24.49 13.52 -38.35
N GLY A 387 -23.52 13.34 -39.26
CA GLY A 387 -23.14 14.36 -40.25
C GLY A 387 -24.05 14.57 -41.47
N GLY A 388 -25.31 14.14 -41.43
CA GLY A 388 -26.18 14.14 -42.60
C GLY A 388 -27.66 14.33 -42.28
N ARG A 389 -28.06 15.54 -41.84
CA ARG A 389 -29.42 16.06 -41.99
C ARG A 389 -29.41 17.58 -41.78
N GLY A 390 -29.33 18.31 -42.88
CA GLY A 390 -29.36 19.77 -42.87
C GLY A 390 -29.07 20.39 -44.23
N ALA A 391 -29.62 19.83 -45.31
CA ALA A 391 -29.70 20.50 -46.60
C ALA A 391 -31.00 20.06 -47.29
N GLY A 392 -31.90 21.03 -47.51
CA GLY A 392 -33.07 20.90 -48.38
C GLY A 392 -34.42 20.82 -47.68
N SER A 393 -34.99 21.98 -47.31
CA SER A 393 -36.10 22.63 -48.03
C SER A 393 -36.39 24.02 -47.47
#